data_AF-A0A7C5AL71-F1
#
_entry.id   AF-A0A7C5AL71-F1
#
_cell.length_a   1.000
_cell.length_b   1.000
_cell.length_c   1.000
_cell.angle_alpha   90.00
_cell.angle_beta   90.00
_cell.angle_gamma   90.00
#
_symmetry.space_group_name_H-M   'P 1'
#
loop_
_entity.id
_entity.type
_entity.pdbx_description
1 polymer ?
#
loop_
_entity_poly.entity_id
_entity_poly.type
_entity_poly.pdbx_seq_one_letter_code
_entity_poly.pdbx_strand_id
1 'polypeptide(L)'
;MAGSFGESGPPVTRAELANLARLTRGLAEAVTRGDLDLALELLTERQRALQGLTWPSEADDSFWDELQALKELELKILDFCRTWQEVVNERLKVLNQGQVLRVAYTPGEEKPQFININK
;
A
#
# COMPACT_ATOMS: atom_id res chain seq x y z
N MET A 1 -5.62 8.76 -20.75
CA MET A 1 -5.59 10.02 -19.99
C MET A 1 -4.23 10.10 -19.31
N ALA A 2 -3.23 10.63 -20.01
CA ALA A 2 -1.88 10.78 -19.47
C ALA A 2 -1.85 12.06 -18.63
N GLY A 3 -1.55 11.93 -17.34
CA GLY A 3 -1.34 13.08 -16.46
C GLY A 3 -0.07 13.81 -16.88
N SER A 4 -0.21 15.08 -17.26
CA SER A 4 0.89 16.00 -17.50
C SER A 4 1.63 16.24 -16.17
N PHE A 5 2.76 15.57 -15.99
CA PHE A 5 3.72 15.91 -14.94
C PHE A 5 4.63 17.02 -15.48
N GLY A 6 4.22 18.26 -15.22
CA GLY A 6 5.04 19.48 -15.12
C GLY A 6 6.16 19.71 -16.15
N GLU A 7 5.89 20.52 -17.17
CA GLU A 7 6.92 21.14 -18.02
C GLU A 7 7.58 22.39 -17.38
N SER A 8 7.29 22.72 -16.11
CA SER A 8 7.85 23.91 -15.45
C SER A 8 8.07 23.69 -13.96
N GLY A 9 9.34 23.48 -13.59
CA GLY A 9 9.80 23.27 -12.22
C GLY A 9 11.32 23.16 -12.20
N PRO A 10 12.01 23.50 -11.09
CA PRO A 10 13.46 23.35 -11.01
C PRO A 10 13.88 21.88 -11.24
N PRO A 11 15.04 21.65 -11.89
CA PRO A 11 15.55 20.31 -12.08
C PRO A 11 15.91 19.68 -10.74
N VAL A 12 15.64 18.37 -10.59
CA VAL A 12 15.99 17.60 -9.40
C VAL A 12 17.49 17.70 -9.13
N THR A 13 17.82 18.22 -7.96
CA THR A 13 19.16 18.32 -7.41
C THR A 13 19.58 17.03 -6.73
N ARG A 14 20.88 16.90 -6.44
CA ARG A 14 21.42 15.79 -5.64
C ARG A 14 20.80 15.68 -4.25
N ALA A 15 20.52 16.81 -3.61
CA ALA A 15 19.89 16.83 -2.29
C ALA A 15 18.45 16.32 -2.34
N GLU A 16 17.71 16.68 -3.40
CA GLU A 16 16.34 16.19 -3.63
C GLU A 16 16.34 14.70 -3.94
N LEU A 17 17.26 14.21 -4.80
CA LEU A 17 17.40 12.79 -5.08
C LEU A 17 17.73 11.99 -3.80
N ALA A 18 18.64 12.48 -2.97
CA ALA A 18 18.98 11.84 -1.70
C ALA A 18 17.78 11.82 -0.72
N ASN A 19 16.98 12.88 -0.68
CA ASN A 19 15.75 12.91 0.12
C ASN A 19 14.72 11.90 -0.41
N LEU A 20 14.54 11.82 -1.73
CA LEU A 20 13.68 10.81 -2.36
C LEU A 20 14.18 9.39 -2.06
N ALA A 21 15.50 9.18 -2.06
CA ALA A 21 16.12 7.91 -1.68
C ALA A 21 15.80 7.52 -0.25
N ARG A 22 15.97 8.47 0.69
CA ARG A 22 15.64 8.28 2.11
C ARG A 22 14.16 7.94 2.29
N LEU A 23 13.26 8.69 1.66
CA LEU A 23 11.81 8.47 1.75
C LEU A 23 11.40 7.10 1.17
N THR A 24 11.97 6.70 0.04
CA THR A 24 11.67 5.41 -0.59
C THR A 24 12.17 4.24 0.26
N ARG A 25 13.36 4.34 0.84
CA ARG A 25 13.90 3.33 1.77
C ARG A 25 13.06 3.23 3.04
N GLY A 26 12.71 4.37 3.64
CA GLY A 26 11.82 4.41 4.80
C GLY A 26 10.46 3.77 4.51
N LEU A 27 9.89 4.06 3.33
CA LEU A 27 8.64 3.45 2.88
C LEU A 27 8.77 1.93 2.77
N ALA A 28 9.86 1.43 2.18
CA ALA A 28 10.11 -0.01 2.08
C ALA A 28 10.18 -0.68 3.47
N GLU A 29 10.86 -0.04 4.42
CA GLU A 29 10.96 -0.54 5.79
C GLU A 29 9.61 -0.53 6.51
N ALA A 30 8.83 0.54 6.39
CA ALA A 30 7.50 0.63 7.00
C ALA A 30 6.55 -0.45 6.44
N VAL A 31 6.53 -0.62 5.12
CA VAL A 31 5.72 -1.63 4.43
C VAL A 31 6.12 -3.05 4.86
N THR A 32 7.42 -3.35 4.92
CA THR A 32 7.89 -4.69 5.32
C THR A 32 7.64 -5.02 6.79
N ARG A 33 7.58 -4.00 7.66
CA ARG A 33 7.20 -4.14 9.08
C ARG A 33 5.68 -4.18 9.30
N GLY A 34 4.88 -3.89 8.27
CA GLY A 34 3.43 -3.79 8.38
C GLY A 34 2.93 -2.52 9.06
N ASP A 35 3.78 -1.50 9.19
CA ASP A 35 3.41 -0.18 9.73
C ASP A 35 2.79 0.66 8.61
N LEU A 36 1.47 0.47 8.41
CA LEU A 36 0.74 1.05 7.30
C LEU A 36 0.52 2.57 7.45
N ASP A 37 0.41 3.05 8.68
CA ASP A 37 0.22 4.47 8.96
C ASP A 37 1.49 5.25 8.61
N LEU A 38 2.64 4.78 9.10
CA LEU A 38 3.94 5.36 8.73
C LEU A 38 4.21 5.26 7.22
N ALA A 39 3.86 4.13 6.59
CA ALA A 39 4.00 3.97 5.15
C ALA A 39 3.17 5.02 4.38
N LEU A 40 1.96 5.33 4.82
CA LEU A 40 1.10 6.33 4.19
C LEU A 40 1.68 7.75 4.35
N GLU A 41 2.19 8.09 5.53
CA GLU A 41 2.86 9.36 5.78
C GLU A 41 4.07 9.54 4.85
N LEU A 42 4.96 8.55 4.78
CA LEU A 42 6.16 8.58 3.94
C LEU A 42 5.83 8.66 2.45
N LEU A 43 4.78 7.96 2.00
CA LEU A 43 4.29 8.07 0.62
C LEU A 43 3.80 9.48 0.32
N THR A 44 3.04 10.08 1.23
CA THR A 44 2.52 11.44 1.09
C THR A 44 3.65 12.47 1.03
N GLU A 45 4.64 12.34 1.93
CA GLU A 45 5.84 13.18 1.91
C GLU A 45 6.61 13.04 0.60
N ARG A 46 6.79 11.80 0.10
CA ARG A 46 7.47 11.56 -1.18
C ARG A 46 6.71 12.16 -2.35
N GLN A 47 5.38 12.06 -2.39
CA GLN A 47 4.56 12.69 -3.42
C GLN A 47 4.72 14.22 -3.39
N ARG A 48 4.70 14.83 -2.20
CA ARG A 48 4.96 16.27 -2.05
C ARG A 48 6.37 16.65 -2.49
N ALA A 49 7.38 15.85 -2.17
CA ALA A 49 8.76 16.09 -2.59
C ALA A 49 8.94 16.01 -4.12
N LEU A 50 8.13 15.20 -4.81
CA LEU A 50 8.14 15.13 -6.28
C LEU A 50 7.33 16.24 -6.95
N GLN A 51 6.41 16.89 -6.24
CA GLN A 51 5.55 17.92 -6.82
C GLN A 51 6.36 19.15 -7.23
N GLY A 52 6.24 19.54 -8.50
CA GLY A 52 6.89 20.73 -9.03
C GLY A 52 8.38 20.55 -9.34
N LEU A 53 8.92 19.34 -9.28
CA LEU A 53 10.28 19.05 -9.76
C LEU A 53 10.26 18.52 -11.19
N THR A 54 11.30 18.85 -11.95
CA THR A 54 11.54 18.28 -13.29
C THR A 54 12.80 17.43 -13.28
N TRP A 55 12.85 16.38 -14.11
CA TRP A 55 14.08 15.59 -14.21
C TRP A 55 15.14 16.37 -15.00
N PRO A 56 16.40 16.43 -14.55
CA PRO A 56 17.46 17.08 -15.30
C PRO A 56 17.67 16.40 -16.65
N SER A 57 17.91 17.18 -17.70
CA SER A 57 18.29 16.65 -19.02
C SER A 57 19.73 16.13 -19.05
N GLU A 58 20.58 16.69 -18.20
CA GLU A 58 21.98 16.32 -18.04
C GLU A 58 22.30 16.15 -16.56
N ALA A 59 22.84 14.99 -16.20
CA ALA A 59 23.36 14.67 -14.88
C ALA A 59 24.50 13.65 -15.04
N ASP A 60 25.33 13.49 -14.04
CA ASP A 60 26.42 12.51 -14.02
C ASP A 60 25.89 11.08 -13.88
N ASP A 61 26.67 10.09 -14.32
CA ASP A 61 26.27 8.67 -14.33
C ASP A 61 25.78 8.20 -12.95
N SER A 62 26.45 8.62 -11.89
CA SER A 62 26.06 8.23 -10.53
C SER A 62 24.73 8.81 -10.06
N PHE A 63 24.19 9.85 -10.70
CA PHE A 63 22.81 10.30 -10.48
C PHE A 63 21.81 9.31 -11.09
N TRP A 64 22.08 8.90 -12.33
CA TRP A 64 21.22 7.98 -13.05
C TRP A 64 21.22 6.58 -12.43
N ASP A 65 22.37 6.12 -11.95
CA ASP A 65 22.49 4.86 -11.20
C ASP A 65 21.65 4.87 -9.91
N GLU A 66 21.71 5.97 -9.15
CA GLU A 66 20.90 6.13 -7.93
C GLU A 66 19.40 6.17 -8.25
N LEU A 67 19.00 6.89 -9.30
CA LEU A 67 17.62 6.93 -9.77
C LEU A 67 17.14 5.54 -10.23
N GLN A 68 17.99 4.78 -10.89
CA GLN A 68 17.68 3.42 -11.33
C GLN A 68 17.49 2.48 -10.12
N ALA A 69 18.40 2.53 -9.14
CA ALA A 69 18.27 1.76 -7.90
C ALA A 69 16.98 2.10 -7.13
N LEU A 70 16.59 3.38 -7.13
CA LEU A 70 15.34 3.87 -6.56
C LEU A 70 14.11 3.27 -7.25
N LYS A 71 14.10 3.26 -8.59
CA LYS A 71 13.02 2.64 -9.38
C LYS A 71 12.89 1.15 -9.10
N GLU A 72 14.01 0.44 -9.02
CA GLU A 72 14.02 -0.99 -8.71
C GLU A 72 13.49 -1.29 -7.30
N LEU A 73 13.85 -0.47 -6.31
CA LEU A 73 13.30 -0.59 -4.97
C LEU A 73 11.79 -0.34 -4.96
N GLU A 74 11.31 0.68 -5.66
CA GLU A 74 9.88 0.96 -5.78
C GLU A 74 9.10 -0.18 -6.42
N LEU A 75 9.64 -0.80 -7.48
CA LEU A 75 9.03 -1.99 -8.09
C LEU A 75 8.90 -3.15 -7.09
N LYS A 76 9.93 -3.38 -6.26
CA LYS A 76 9.88 -4.41 -5.21
C LYS A 76 8.83 -4.11 -4.14
N ILE A 77 8.68 -2.85 -3.74
CA ILE A 77 7.63 -2.45 -2.79
C ILE A 77 6.25 -2.72 -3.38
N LEU A 78 6.03 -2.34 -4.65
CA LEU A 78 4.76 -2.56 -5.34
C LEU A 78 4.41 -4.05 -5.46
N ASP A 79 5.40 -4.88 -5.79
CA ASP A 79 5.23 -6.33 -5.87
C ASP A 79 4.85 -6.91 -4.49
N PHE A 80 5.58 -6.52 -3.44
CA PHE A 80 5.26 -6.91 -2.07
C PHE A 80 3.82 -6.51 -1.68
N CYS A 81 3.42 -5.27 -1.94
CA CYS A 81 2.07 -4.79 -1.64
C CYS A 81 1.00 -5.60 -2.39
N ARG A 82 1.26 -6.01 -3.63
CA ARG A 82 0.35 -6.85 -4.42
C ARG A 82 0.21 -8.24 -3.81
N THR A 83 1.32 -8.90 -3.51
CA THR A 83 1.30 -10.21 -2.83
C THR A 83 0.59 -10.12 -1.48
N TRP A 84 0.85 -9.06 -0.71
CA TRP A 84 0.20 -8.84 0.58
C TRP A 84 -1.31 -8.67 0.43
N GLN A 85 -1.76 -7.92 -0.57
CA GLN A 85 -3.18 -7.75 -0.88
C GLN A 85 -3.85 -9.10 -1.20
N GLU A 86 -3.20 -9.96 -1.99
CA GLU A 86 -3.70 -11.31 -2.31
C GLU A 86 -3.86 -12.14 -1.03
N VAL A 87 -2.84 -12.18 -0.16
CA VAL A 87 -2.87 -12.91 1.11
C VAL A 87 -4.00 -12.40 2.03
N VAL A 88 -4.17 -11.08 2.14
CA VAL A 88 -5.23 -10.48 2.96
C VAL A 88 -6.61 -10.86 2.40
N ASN A 89 -6.79 -10.81 1.08
CA ASN A 89 -8.04 -11.19 0.43
C ASN A 89 -8.40 -12.66 0.67
N GLU A 90 -7.43 -13.56 0.58
CA GLU A 90 -7.63 -14.98 0.88
C GLU A 90 -8.05 -15.19 2.33
N ARG A 91 -7.39 -14.52 3.28
CA ARG A 91 -7.73 -14.61 4.71
C ARG A 91 -9.12 -14.07 5.00
N LEU A 92 -9.50 -12.94 4.39
CA LEU A 92 -10.84 -12.38 4.50
C LEU A 92 -11.91 -13.33 3.97
N LYS A 93 -11.64 -14.03 2.86
CA LYS A 93 -12.55 -15.05 2.32
C LYS A 93 -12.78 -16.18 3.31
N VAL A 94 -11.71 -16.69 3.95
CA VAL A 94 -11.81 -17.74 4.96
C VAL A 94 -12.58 -17.27 6.20
N LEU A 95 -12.30 -16.05 6.69
CA LEU A 95 -13.03 -15.47 7.82
C LEU A 95 -14.52 -15.31 7.52
N ASN A 96 -14.87 -14.86 6.31
CA ASN A 96 -16.27 -14.75 5.88
C ASN A 96 -16.96 -16.12 5.83
N GLN A 97 -16.28 -17.17 5.37
CA GLN A 97 -16.81 -18.54 5.42
C GLN A 97 -17.05 -19.00 6.86
N GLY A 98 -16.09 -18.74 7.76
CA GLY A 98 -16.23 -19.01 9.19
C GLY A 98 -17.42 -18.27 9.81
N GLN A 99 -17.64 -17.01 9.43
CA GLN A 99 -18.79 -16.23 9.87
C GLN A 99 -20.12 -16.83 9.39
N VAL A 100 -20.21 -17.24 8.12
CA VAL A 100 -21.39 -17.92 7.57
C VAL A 100 -21.68 -19.21 8.34
N LEU A 101 -20.65 -20.03 8.59
CA LEU A 101 -20.80 -21.25 9.38
C LEU A 101 -21.24 -20.94 10.81
N ARG A 102 -20.67 -19.93 11.47
CA ARG A 102 -21.07 -19.52 12.81
C ARG A 102 -22.54 -19.13 12.87
N VAL A 103 -23.03 -18.36 11.89
CA VAL A 103 -24.46 -18.02 11.79
C VAL A 103 -25.31 -19.27 11.57
N ALA A 104 -24.89 -20.19 10.71
CA ALA A 104 -25.61 -21.43 10.45
C ALA A 104 -25.67 -22.38 11.68
N TYR A 105 -24.62 -22.38 12.51
CA TYR A 105 -24.57 -23.14 13.76
C TYR A 105 -25.15 -22.38 14.96
N THR A 106 -25.58 -21.12 14.79
CA THR A 106 -26.33 -20.42 15.84
C THR A 106 -27.78 -20.89 15.74
N PRO A 107 -28.28 -21.73 16.66
CA PRO A 107 -29.68 -22.13 16.62
C PRO A 107 -30.53 -20.86 16.70
N GLY A 108 -31.51 -20.74 15.81
CA GLY A 108 -32.51 -19.67 15.94
C GLY A 108 -33.12 -19.77 17.34
N GLU A 109 -33.49 -18.65 17.94
CA GLU A 109 -34.29 -18.67 19.16
C GLU A 109 -35.55 -19.50 18.87
N GLU A 110 -35.53 -20.77 19.27
CA GLU A 110 -36.72 -21.60 19.31
C GLU A 110 -37.65 -20.89 20.29
N LYS A 111 -38.60 -20.11 19.76
CA LYS A 111 -39.75 -19.73 20.56
C LYS A 111 -40.33 -21.05 21.08
N PRO A 112 -40.40 -21.26 22.40
CA PRO A 112 -40.97 -22.49 22.93
C PRO A 112 -42.40 -22.57 22.41
N GLN A 113 -42.61 -23.43 21.41
CA GLN A 113 -43.96 -23.82 21.03
C GLN A 113 -44.43 -24.71 22.16
N PHE A 114 -45.23 -24.13 23.07
CA PHE A 114 -46.04 -24.91 23.97
C PHE A 114 -46.92 -25.82 23.12
N ILE A 115 -46.53 -27.08 22.96
CA ILE A 115 -47.42 -28.11 22.45
C ILE A 115 -48.54 -28.19 23.50
N ASN A 116 -49.72 -27.71 23.14
CA ASN A 116 -50.91 -27.86 23.96
C ASN A 116 -51.31 -29.35 23.87
N ILE A 117 -50.90 -30.17 24.85
CA ILE A 117 -51.21 -31.62 24.90
C ILE A 117 -52.67 -31.85 25.39
N ASN A 118 -53.54 -30.83 25.32
CA ASN A 118 -54.93 -30.95 25.74
C ASN A 118 -55.88 -30.98 24.54
N LYS A 119 -56.26 -32.23 24.21
CA LYS A 119 -57.51 -32.72 23.59
C LYS A 119 -57.72 -32.53 22.09
#